data_AF-A0A1F3D7K5-F1
#
_entry.id   AF-A0A1F3D7K5-F1
#
_cell.length_a   1.000
_cell.length_b   1.000
_cell.length_c   1.000
_cell.angle_alpha   90.00
_cell.angle_beta   90.00
_cell.angle_gamma   90.00
#
_symmetry.space_group_name_H-M   'P 1'
#
loop_
_entity.id
_entity.type
_entity.pdbx_description
1 polymer ?
#
loop_
_entity_poly.entity_id
_entity_poly.type
_entity_poly.pdbx_seq_one_letter_code
_entity_poly.pdbx_strand_id
1 'polypeptide(L)'
;GCIACSGLKKSTTEEFIKRAREIHGNRYNYDKVKYINNITKVIISCPVHGDFEQVPKSHLKKKGCDSCGGSAKLSTEEFIKRARKIHGDNYNYDKVEYISTKEKVIITCPYHGDFEQCPENHIGLAQKCPRCRISKGENRVESFLKNRQIKYKVQYFFKDCRDRRKLSFDFAIFINDKVGLIEYQGIQHYEQIGFGGDTTNSVFEKSIRRDLVKADYAKTKEIPLLLISYTEFDKIENIIEKFIVENFS
;
A
#
# COMPACT_ATOMS: atom_id res chain seq x y z
N GLY A 1 -12.12 -33.13 -60.52
CA GLY A 1 -11.91 -33.15 -59.06
C GLY A 1 -12.98 -34.02 -58.45
N CYS A 2 -12.65 -34.88 -57.47
CA CYS A 2 -13.66 -35.70 -56.82
C CYS A 2 -13.55 -35.69 -55.29
N ILE A 3 -14.74 -35.71 -54.68
CA ILE A 3 -15.14 -35.29 -53.33
C ILE A 3 -14.87 -36.45 -52.35
N ALA A 4 -13.60 -36.69 -52.04
CA ALA A 4 -13.18 -37.77 -51.14
C ALA A 4 -12.60 -37.29 -49.80
N CYS A 5 -12.82 -36.03 -49.40
CA CYS A 5 -12.33 -35.49 -48.13
C CYS A 5 -13.30 -34.46 -47.54
N SER A 6 -14.14 -34.83 -46.55
CA SER A 6 -14.56 -33.99 -45.40
C SER A 6 -15.69 -34.67 -44.62
N GLY A 7 -15.36 -35.77 -43.93
CA GLY A 7 -16.19 -36.32 -42.85
C GLY A 7 -15.86 -35.66 -41.51
N LEU A 8 -15.80 -34.32 -41.44
CA LEU A 8 -15.66 -33.62 -40.16
C LEU A 8 -17.01 -33.67 -39.45
N LYS A 9 -17.23 -34.72 -38.63
CA LYS A 9 -18.35 -34.77 -37.67
C LYS A 9 -18.37 -33.46 -36.90
N LYS A 10 -19.39 -32.61 -37.14
CA LYS A 10 -19.63 -31.42 -36.34
C LYS A 10 -19.95 -31.90 -34.93
N SER A 11 -19.09 -31.58 -33.96
CA SER A 11 -19.38 -31.91 -32.57
C SER A 11 -20.69 -31.25 -32.15
N THR A 12 -21.56 -32.03 -31.54
CA THR A 12 -22.85 -31.57 -31.04
C THR A 12 -22.71 -30.93 -29.66
N THR A 13 -23.72 -30.19 -29.22
CA THR A 13 -23.80 -29.67 -27.83
C THR A 13 -23.58 -30.79 -26.81
N GLU A 14 -24.21 -31.94 -27.02
CA GLU A 14 -24.07 -33.11 -26.14
C GLU A 14 -22.64 -33.64 -26.08
N GLU A 15 -21.94 -33.69 -27.21
CA GLU A 15 -20.56 -34.17 -27.27
C GLU A 15 -19.60 -33.20 -26.55
N PHE A 16 -19.83 -31.89 -26.68
CA PHE A 16 -19.09 -30.90 -25.89
C PHE A 16 -19.35 -31.06 -24.38
N ILE A 17 -20.61 -31.20 -23.96
CA ILE A 17 -20.98 -31.34 -22.54
C ILE A 17 -20.37 -32.61 -21.95
N LYS A 18 -20.40 -33.73 -22.68
CA LYS A 18 -19.78 -34.99 -22.26
C LYS A 18 -18.29 -34.80 -21.98
N ARG A 19 -17.54 -34.22 -22.94
CA ARG A 19 -16.10 -33.96 -22.78
C ARG A 19 -15.81 -32.96 -21.66
N ALA A 20 -16.66 -31.95 -21.49
CA ALA A 20 -16.51 -30.97 -20.41
C ALA A 20 -16.69 -31.63 -19.03
N ARG A 21 -17.65 -32.56 -18.89
CA ARG A 21 -17.84 -33.37 -17.68
C ARG A 21 -16.69 -34.35 -17.42
N GLU A 22 -16.09 -34.93 -18.46
CA GLU A 22 -14.88 -35.77 -18.30
C GLU A 22 -13.70 -34.98 -17.71
N ILE A 23 -13.59 -33.69 -18.04
CA ILE A 23 -12.49 -32.84 -17.60
C ILE A 23 -12.74 -32.20 -16.24
N HIS A 24 -13.96 -31.71 -16.00
CA HIS A 24 -14.31 -30.91 -14.82
C HIS A 24 -15.21 -31.66 -13.82
N GLY A 25 -15.61 -32.90 -14.11
CA GLY A 25 -16.58 -33.64 -13.31
C GLY A 25 -17.92 -32.91 -13.22
N ASN A 26 -18.50 -32.90 -12.01
CA ASN A 26 -19.75 -32.23 -11.69
C ASN A 26 -19.57 -30.76 -11.26
N ARG A 27 -18.43 -30.14 -11.59
CA ARG A 27 -18.09 -28.78 -11.12
C ARG A 27 -18.94 -27.67 -11.77
N TYR A 28 -19.50 -27.91 -12.94
CA TYR A 28 -20.27 -26.91 -13.70
C TYR A 28 -21.59 -27.50 -14.20
N ASN A 29 -22.58 -26.63 -14.33
CA ASN A 29 -23.85 -26.90 -15.00
C ASN A 29 -23.79 -26.35 -16.44
N TYR A 30 -24.36 -27.10 -17.39
CA TYR A 30 -24.31 -26.82 -18.82
C TYR A 30 -25.71 -26.64 -19.46
N ASP A 31 -26.76 -26.46 -18.67
CA ASP A 31 -28.16 -26.38 -19.14
C ASP A 31 -28.39 -25.20 -20.09
N LYS A 32 -27.55 -24.16 -20.00
CA LYS A 32 -27.59 -22.95 -20.84
C LYS A 32 -26.66 -23.01 -22.04
N VAL A 33 -25.93 -24.11 -22.25
CA VAL A 33 -24.96 -24.23 -23.34
C VAL A 33 -25.67 -24.37 -24.68
N LYS A 34 -25.35 -23.46 -25.62
CA LYS A 34 -25.71 -23.57 -27.03
C LYS A 34 -24.43 -23.65 -27.86
N TYR A 35 -23.99 -24.86 -28.16
CA TYR A 35 -22.72 -25.08 -28.87
C TYR A 35 -22.90 -24.84 -30.38
N ILE A 36 -22.03 -24.01 -30.95
CA ILE A 36 -21.99 -23.73 -32.40
C ILE A 36 -20.71 -24.29 -33.01
N ASN A 37 -19.56 -24.00 -32.39
CA ASN A 37 -18.23 -24.49 -32.78
C ASN A 37 -17.27 -24.33 -31.57
N ASN A 38 -15.99 -24.65 -31.76
CA ASN A 38 -15.02 -24.65 -30.66
C ASN A 38 -14.46 -23.26 -30.28
N ILE A 39 -14.78 -22.21 -31.04
CA ILE A 39 -14.31 -20.83 -30.82
C ILE A 39 -15.41 -19.87 -30.35
N THR A 40 -16.67 -20.14 -30.69
CA THR A 40 -17.82 -19.33 -30.26
C THR A 40 -18.08 -19.60 -28.78
N LYS A 41 -18.16 -18.52 -27.99
CA LYS A 41 -18.41 -18.59 -26.55
C LYS A 41 -19.73 -19.29 -26.24
N VAL A 42 -19.75 -20.02 -25.14
CA VAL A 42 -20.94 -20.65 -24.55
C VAL A 42 -21.12 -20.17 -23.12
N ILE A 43 -22.37 -20.20 -22.62
CA ILE A 43 -22.71 -19.87 -21.24
C ILE A 43 -22.60 -21.15 -20.39
N ILE A 44 -21.75 -21.12 -19.37
CA ILE A 44 -21.53 -22.21 -18.42
C ILE A 44 -21.87 -21.69 -17.02
N SER A 45 -22.54 -22.50 -16.21
CA SER A 45 -22.96 -22.09 -14.86
C SER A 45 -22.03 -22.69 -13.80
N CYS A 46 -21.39 -21.82 -13.02
CA CYS A 46 -20.67 -22.21 -11.80
C CYS A 46 -21.64 -22.22 -10.62
N PRO A 47 -21.78 -23.34 -9.87
CA PRO A 47 -22.67 -23.42 -8.71
C PRO A 47 -22.40 -22.37 -7.63
N VAL A 48 -21.16 -21.84 -7.56
CA VAL A 48 -20.74 -20.86 -6.54
C VAL A 48 -20.77 -19.43 -7.06
N HIS A 49 -20.48 -19.20 -8.35
CA HIS A 49 -20.23 -17.85 -8.90
C HIS A 49 -21.20 -17.45 -10.03
N GLY A 50 -22.19 -18.29 -10.33
CA GLY A 50 -23.19 -18.02 -11.37
C GLY A 50 -22.69 -18.29 -12.80
N ASP A 51 -23.41 -17.72 -13.76
CA ASP A 51 -23.16 -17.91 -15.20
C ASP A 51 -21.92 -17.12 -15.66
N PHE A 52 -21.11 -17.73 -16.52
CA PHE A 52 -19.99 -17.08 -17.18
C PHE A 52 -19.86 -17.54 -18.62
N GLU A 53 -19.33 -16.67 -19.49
CA GLU A 53 -19.06 -17.02 -20.88
C GLU A 53 -17.64 -17.57 -21.03
N GLN A 54 -17.49 -18.66 -21.76
CA GLN A 54 -16.16 -19.19 -22.10
C GLN A 54 -16.12 -19.84 -23.47
N VAL A 55 -14.97 -19.78 -24.12
CA VAL A 55 -14.71 -20.48 -25.38
C VAL A 55 -14.58 -21.99 -25.12
N PRO A 56 -15.35 -22.87 -25.80
CA PRO A 56 -15.30 -24.32 -25.60
C PRO A 56 -13.90 -24.92 -25.69
N LYS A 57 -13.08 -24.51 -26.68
CA LYS A 57 -11.68 -24.96 -26.81
C LYS A 57 -10.83 -24.65 -25.58
N SER A 58 -11.05 -23.50 -24.93
CA SER A 58 -10.35 -23.12 -23.70
C SER A 58 -10.88 -23.89 -22.50
N HIS A 59 -12.20 -24.06 -22.41
CA HIS A 59 -12.84 -24.83 -21.34
C HIS A 59 -12.36 -26.28 -21.30
N LEU A 60 -12.25 -26.92 -22.48
CA LEU A 60 -11.69 -28.26 -22.66
C LEU A 60 -10.16 -28.34 -22.42
N LYS A 61 -9.48 -27.22 -22.17
CA LYS A 61 -8.08 -27.17 -21.71
C LYS A 61 -7.99 -26.93 -20.20
N LYS A 62 -8.98 -27.40 -19.43
CA LYS A 62 -9.11 -27.21 -17.97
C LYS A 62 -9.24 -25.75 -17.52
N LYS A 63 -9.52 -24.80 -18.41
CA LYS A 63 -9.95 -23.46 -17.99
C LYS A 63 -11.40 -23.54 -17.49
N GLY A 64 -11.73 -22.74 -16.48
CA GLY A 64 -13.02 -22.80 -15.80
C GLY A 64 -13.50 -21.41 -15.44
N CYS A 65 -14.40 -21.32 -14.45
CA CYS A 65 -14.84 -20.04 -13.89
C CYS A 65 -13.63 -19.27 -13.33
N ASP A 66 -13.50 -18.00 -13.70
CA ASP A 66 -12.36 -17.17 -13.29
C ASP A 66 -12.28 -17.01 -11.76
N SER A 67 -13.42 -16.91 -11.09
CA SER A 67 -13.49 -16.81 -9.62
C SER A 67 -13.01 -18.10 -8.94
N CYS A 68 -13.34 -19.24 -9.54
CA CYS A 68 -12.85 -20.56 -9.12
C CYS A 68 -11.37 -20.79 -9.44
N GLY A 69 -10.85 -20.17 -10.49
CA GLY A 69 -9.46 -20.28 -10.94
C GLY A 69 -8.53 -19.22 -10.34
N GLY A 70 -9.06 -18.31 -9.51
CA GLY A 70 -8.31 -17.18 -8.94
C GLY A 70 -7.95 -16.09 -9.95
N SER A 71 -8.51 -16.13 -11.17
CA SER A 71 -8.33 -15.12 -12.22
C SER A 71 -9.42 -14.05 -12.25
N ALA A 72 -10.49 -14.19 -11.45
CA ALA A 72 -11.48 -13.13 -11.33
C ALA A 72 -10.87 -11.90 -10.67
N LYS A 73 -11.16 -10.74 -11.25
CA LYS A 73 -10.94 -9.47 -10.57
C LYS A 73 -11.76 -9.46 -9.29
N LEU A 74 -11.16 -9.01 -8.19
CA LEU A 74 -11.88 -8.81 -6.93
C LEU A 74 -12.98 -7.77 -7.16
N SER A 75 -14.13 -7.93 -6.51
CA SER A 75 -15.06 -6.81 -6.36
C SER A 75 -14.51 -5.84 -5.31
N THR A 76 -15.06 -4.63 -5.25
CA THR A 76 -14.77 -3.66 -4.19
C THR A 76 -15.03 -4.27 -2.80
N GLU A 77 -16.13 -4.98 -2.62
CA GLU A 77 -16.50 -5.62 -1.36
C GLU A 77 -15.50 -6.70 -0.94
N GLU A 78 -15.06 -7.53 -1.89
CA GLU A 78 -14.07 -8.57 -1.62
C GLU A 78 -12.68 -7.97 -1.34
N PHE A 79 -12.31 -6.88 -2.01
CA PHE A 79 -11.11 -6.11 -1.66
C PHE A 79 -11.21 -5.59 -0.21
N ILE A 80 -12.31 -4.94 0.16
CA ILE A 80 -12.52 -4.39 1.51
C ILE A 80 -12.47 -5.51 2.56
N LYS A 81 -13.12 -6.65 2.31
CA LYS A 81 -13.10 -7.81 3.21
C LYS A 81 -11.69 -8.31 3.45
N ARG A 82 -10.86 -8.41 2.40
CA ARG A 82 -9.46 -8.81 2.52
C ARG A 82 -8.61 -7.76 3.23
N ALA A 83 -8.84 -6.48 2.93
CA ALA A 83 -8.15 -5.38 3.59
C ALA A 83 -8.42 -5.38 5.10
N ARG A 84 -9.68 -5.56 5.53
CA ARG A 84 -10.05 -5.71 6.95
C ARG A 84 -9.43 -6.95 7.60
N LYS A 85 -9.25 -8.05 6.88
CA LYS A 85 -8.56 -9.24 7.42
C LYS A 85 -7.09 -8.95 7.79
N ILE A 86 -6.44 -8.04 7.06
CA ILE A 86 -5.02 -7.70 7.25
C ILE A 86 -4.86 -6.56 8.26
N HIS A 87 -5.70 -5.53 8.13
CA HIS A 87 -5.57 -4.28 8.88
C HIS A 87 -6.57 -4.15 10.03
N GLY A 88 -7.48 -5.11 10.22
CA GLY A 88 -8.60 -4.97 11.15
C GLY A 88 -9.50 -3.79 10.78
N ASP A 89 -9.99 -3.08 11.79
CA ASP A 89 -10.83 -1.89 11.63
C ASP A 89 -10.02 -0.57 11.65
N ASN A 90 -8.73 -0.63 11.33
CA ASN A 90 -7.84 0.53 11.36
C ASN A 90 -8.07 1.54 10.21
N TYR A 91 -8.90 1.22 9.22
CA TYR A 91 -9.19 2.07 8.07
C TYR A 91 -10.67 2.07 7.72
N ASN A 92 -11.12 3.18 7.16
CA ASN A 92 -12.42 3.31 6.50
C ASN A 92 -12.22 3.20 4.98
N TYR A 93 -13.15 2.49 4.32
CA TYR A 93 -13.10 2.15 2.90
C TYR A 93 -14.33 2.65 2.12
N ASP A 94 -15.11 3.57 2.67
CA ASP A 94 -16.37 4.06 2.08
C ASP A 94 -16.15 4.78 0.74
N LYS A 95 -14.93 5.26 0.49
CA LYS A 95 -14.50 5.94 -0.74
C LYS A 95 -13.74 5.04 -1.71
N VAL A 96 -13.67 3.74 -1.44
CA VAL A 96 -12.94 2.80 -2.30
C VAL A 96 -13.80 2.42 -3.49
N GLU A 97 -13.24 2.64 -4.69
CA GLU A 97 -13.74 2.08 -5.94
C GLU A 97 -12.65 1.18 -6.54
N TYR A 98 -12.78 -0.14 -6.37
CA TYR A 98 -11.75 -1.08 -6.82
C TYR A 98 -11.90 -1.39 -8.32
N ILE A 99 -10.86 -1.10 -9.10
CA ILE A 99 -10.80 -1.40 -10.53
C ILE A 99 -9.80 -2.52 -10.82
N SER A 100 -8.62 -2.47 -10.20
CA SER A 100 -7.56 -3.47 -10.36
C SER A 100 -6.58 -3.42 -9.18
N THR A 101 -5.62 -4.36 -9.13
CA THR A 101 -4.61 -4.38 -8.07
C THR A 101 -3.60 -3.23 -8.15
N LYS A 102 -3.45 -2.62 -9.34
CA LYS A 102 -2.46 -1.58 -9.64
C LYS A 102 -3.02 -0.17 -9.63
N GLU A 103 -4.31 -0.03 -9.93
CA GLU A 103 -4.99 1.26 -9.84
C GLU A 103 -5.15 1.67 -8.38
N LYS A 104 -4.83 2.92 -8.07
CA LYS A 104 -4.92 3.44 -6.71
C LYS A 104 -6.37 3.55 -6.26
N VAL A 105 -6.60 3.28 -4.99
CA VAL A 105 -7.89 3.52 -4.30
C VAL A 105 -7.71 4.55 -3.19
N ILE A 106 -8.79 5.23 -2.81
CA ILE A 106 -8.82 6.17 -1.69
C ILE A 106 -9.19 5.41 -0.42
N ILE A 107 -8.27 5.39 0.55
CA ILE A 107 -8.47 4.77 1.86
C ILE A 107 -8.43 5.87 2.91
N THR A 108 -9.33 5.82 3.88
CA THR A 108 -9.38 6.82 4.94
C THR A 108 -8.74 6.28 6.21
N CYS A 109 -7.67 6.93 6.65
CA CYS A 109 -7.10 6.72 7.97
C CYS A 109 -7.89 7.53 9.00
N PRO A 110 -8.38 6.93 10.11
CA PRO A 110 -9.11 7.65 11.16
C PRO A 110 -8.33 8.84 11.75
N TYR A 111 -7.00 8.80 11.72
CA TYR A 111 -6.12 9.83 12.29
C TYR A 111 -5.62 10.87 11.27
N HIS A 112 -5.46 10.47 10.01
CA HIS A 112 -4.75 11.24 9.00
C HIS A 112 -5.59 11.62 7.78
N GLY A 113 -6.84 11.17 7.74
CA GLY A 113 -7.75 11.39 6.61
C GLY A 113 -7.44 10.50 5.41
N ASP A 114 -7.90 10.95 4.24
CA ASP A 114 -7.82 10.22 2.99
C ASP A 114 -6.39 10.13 2.47
N PHE A 115 -6.00 8.97 1.95
CA PHE A 115 -4.77 8.77 1.22
C PHE A 115 -4.97 7.77 0.08
N GLU A 116 -4.16 7.91 -0.97
CA GLU A 116 -4.20 6.99 -2.11
C GLU A 116 -3.19 5.86 -1.95
N GLN A 117 -3.61 4.64 -2.29
CA GLN A 117 -2.70 3.49 -2.32
C GLN A 117 -3.15 2.42 -3.33
N CYS A 118 -2.20 1.73 -3.95
CA CYS A 118 -2.49 0.57 -4.79
C CYS A 118 -2.95 -0.61 -3.92
N PRO A 119 -4.03 -1.33 -4.26
CA PRO A 119 -4.50 -2.51 -3.54
C PRO A 119 -3.44 -3.60 -3.34
N GLU A 120 -2.54 -3.82 -4.31
CA GLU A 120 -1.42 -4.78 -4.16
C GLU A 120 -0.46 -4.40 -3.04
N ASN A 121 -0.21 -3.11 -2.84
CA ASN A 121 0.64 -2.62 -1.76
C ASN A 121 -0.10 -2.65 -0.43
N HIS A 122 -1.38 -2.27 -0.42
CA HIS A 122 -2.18 -2.24 0.80
C HIS A 122 -2.43 -3.64 1.36
N ILE A 123 -2.84 -4.60 0.53
CA ILE A 123 -3.11 -5.99 0.93
C ILE A 123 -1.84 -6.82 0.86
N GLY A 124 -1.17 -6.89 -0.29
CA GLY A 124 -0.04 -7.81 -0.52
C GLY A 124 1.18 -7.51 0.34
N LEU A 125 1.50 -6.23 0.54
CA LEU A 125 2.63 -5.80 1.37
C LEU A 125 2.22 -5.32 2.76
N ALA A 126 0.91 -5.39 3.09
CA ALA A 126 0.34 -4.85 4.33
C ALA A 126 0.78 -3.41 4.63
N GLN A 127 0.99 -2.59 3.60
CA GLN A 127 1.46 -1.23 3.80
C GLN A 127 0.39 -0.38 4.49
N LYS A 128 0.78 0.29 5.56
CA LYS A 128 -0.07 1.19 6.34
C LYS A 128 -0.18 2.57 5.66
N CYS A 129 -1.06 3.42 6.19
CA CYS A 129 -1.12 4.84 5.83
C CYS A 129 0.29 5.45 5.91
N PRO A 130 0.74 6.23 4.90
CA PRO A 130 2.07 6.85 4.89
C PRO A 130 2.36 7.70 6.13
N ARG A 131 1.32 8.33 6.69
CA ARG A 131 1.42 9.12 7.92
C ARG A 131 1.31 8.25 9.18
N CYS A 132 0.66 7.09 9.16
CA CYS A 132 0.79 6.13 10.27
C CYS A 132 2.15 5.44 10.34
N ARG A 133 2.98 5.57 9.28
CA ARG A 133 4.38 5.14 9.32
C ARG A 133 5.26 6.11 10.16
N ILE A 134 4.74 7.29 10.47
CA ILE A 134 5.35 8.25 11.41
C ILE A 134 5.45 7.55 12.77
N SER A 135 6.62 7.65 13.40
CA SER A 135 6.88 7.03 14.69
C SER A 135 5.92 7.55 15.76
N LYS A 136 5.73 6.79 16.86
CA LYS A 136 4.90 7.26 17.99
C LYS A 136 5.34 8.65 18.48
N GLY A 137 6.64 8.93 18.46
CA GLY A 137 7.19 10.21 18.90
C GLY A 137 6.87 11.36 17.96
N GLU A 138 7.11 11.21 16.67
CA GLU A 138 6.74 12.23 15.69
C GLU A 138 5.22 12.52 15.71
N ASN A 139 4.37 11.51 15.93
CA ASN A 139 2.93 11.72 16.12
C ASN A 139 2.62 12.57 17.38
N ARG A 140 3.37 12.36 18.46
CA ARG A 140 3.24 13.14 19.70
C ARG A 140 3.68 14.59 19.50
N VAL A 141 4.78 14.81 18.78
CA VAL A 141 5.24 16.14 18.34
C VAL A 141 4.15 16.82 17.50
N GLU A 142 3.62 16.15 16.47
CA GLU A 142 2.60 16.72 15.60
C GLU A 142 1.32 17.08 16.37
N SER A 143 0.88 16.21 17.28
CA SER A 143 -0.31 16.43 18.11
C SER A 143 -0.14 17.65 19.01
N PHE A 144 1.03 17.80 19.64
CA PHE A 144 1.36 18.97 20.45
C PHE A 144 1.30 20.26 19.62
N LEU A 145 1.93 20.29 18.44
CA LEU A 145 1.95 21.47 17.56
C LEU A 145 0.54 21.86 17.11
N LYS A 146 -0.31 20.88 16.75
CA LYS A 146 -1.72 21.12 16.41
C LYS A 146 -2.51 21.70 17.58
N ASN A 147 -2.39 21.10 18.77
CA ASN A 147 -3.12 21.52 19.96
C ASN A 147 -2.74 22.95 20.40
N ARG A 148 -1.47 23.33 20.22
CA ARG A 148 -0.98 24.69 20.47
C ARG A 148 -1.22 25.66 19.32
N GLN A 149 -1.85 25.22 18.23
CA GLN A 149 -2.10 26.01 17.01
C GLN A 149 -0.82 26.64 16.42
N ILE A 150 0.31 25.96 16.59
CA ILE A 150 1.59 26.41 16.03
C ILE A 150 1.59 26.09 14.54
N LYS A 151 2.02 27.03 13.70
CA LYS A 151 2.16 26.79 12.26
C LYS A 151 3.37 25.90 12.02
N TYR A 152 3.18 24.78 11.32
CA TYR A 152 4.26 23.84 11.03
C TYR A 152 4.15 23.19 9.64
N LYS A 153 5.26 22.60 9.19
CA LYS A 153 5.34 21.70 8.02
C LYS A 153 6.07 20.42 8.41
N VAL A 154 5.57 19.29 7.92
CA VAL A 154 6.23 17.98 8.07
C VAL A 154 7.20 17.74 6.92
N GLN A 155 8.27 16.97 7.15
CA GLN A 155 9.28 16.58 6.15
C GLN A 155 9.83 17.78 5.36
N TYR A 156 10.14 18.86 6.08
CA TYR A 156 10.56 20.12 5.50
C TYR A 156 12.00 20.04 4.97
N PHE A 157 12.24 20.47 3.74
CA PHE A 157 13.59 20.46 3.15
C PHE A 157 13.96 21.84 2.62
N PHE A 158 15.24 22.17 2.73
CA PHE A 158 15.82 23.33 2.06
C PHE A 158 16.39 22.90 0.71
N LYS A 159 16.31 23.78 -0.29
CA LYS A 159 16.78 23.45 -1.65
C LYS A 159 18.29 23.18 -1.70
N ASP A 160 19.02 23.82 -0.81
CA ASP A 160 20.48 23.85 -0.62
C ASP A 160 20.99 22.88 0.46
N CYS A 161 20.14 22.40 1.37
CA CYS A 161 20.52 21.35 2.32
C CYS A 161 20.57 19.98 1.63
N ARG A 162 21.76 19.54 1.23
CA ARG A 162 21.95 18.28 0.51
C ARG A 162 23.21 17.57 0.97
N ASP A 163 23.11 16.24 0.92
CA ASP A 163 24.25 15.36 0.87
C ASP A 163 24.32 14.77 -0.57
N ARG A 164 24.16 13.45 -0.77
CA ARG A 164 23.98 12.87 -2.13
C ARG A 164 22.57 13.10 -2.68
N ARG A 165 21.60 13.39 -1.81
CA ARG A 165 20.20 13.72 -2.09
C ARG A 165 19.76 14.85 -1.16
N LYS A 166 18.61 15.46 -1.44
CA LYS A 166 17.99 16.45 -0.54
C LYS A 166 17.73 15.82 0.83
N LEU A 167 18.07 16.54 1.88
CA LEU A 167 17.79 16.14 3.26
C LEU A 167 16.56 16.89 3.76
N SER A 168 15.67 16.15 4.44
CA SER A 168 14.44 16.66 5.02
C SER A 168 14.51 16.58 6.54
N PHE A 169 13.95 17.57 7.20
CA PHE A 169 13.72 17.65 8.63
C PHE A 169 12.31 17.19 8.97
N ASP A 170 12.13 16.49 10.09
CA ASP A 170 10.83 15.89 10.43
C ASP A 170 9.74 16.96 10.58
N PHE A 171 10.06 18.06 11.26
CA PHE A 171 9.19 19.23 11.37
C PHE A 171 9.95 20.54 11.18
N ALA A 172 9.27 21.51 10.56
CA ALA A 172 9.64 22.92 10.63
C ALA A 172 8.47 23.71 11.23
N ILE A 173 8.73 24.45 12.31
CA ILE A 173 7.78 25.36 12.95
C ILE A 173 8.05 26.80 12.49
N PHE A 174 6.99 27.60 12.44
CA PHE A 174 7.05 28.99 11.98
C PHE A 174 6.41 29.89 13.05
N ILE A 175 7.23 30.69 13.72
CA ILE A 175 6.81 31.59 14.81
C ILE A 175 7.45 32.95 14.55
N ASN A 176 6.64 34.01 14.47
CA ASN A 176 7.11 35.39 14.24
C ASN A 176 8.08 35.52 13.05
N ASP A 177 7.73 34.93 11.91
CA ASP A 177 8.53 34.85 10.67
C ASP A 177 9.90 34.15 10.79
N LYS A 178 10.25 33.62 11.96
CA LYS A 178 11.41 32.75 12.17
C LYS A 178 11.02 31.29 11.96
N VAL A 179 11.99 30.50 11.49
CA VAL A 179 11.86 29.05 11.31
C VAL A 179 12.63 28.33 12.41
N GLY A 180 12.03 27.29 12.97
CA GLY A 180 12.69 26.31 13.86
C GLY A 180 12.54 24.90 13.29
N LEU A 181 13.55 24.06 13.48
CA LEU A 181 13.57 22.69 12.98
C LEU A 181 13.49 21.71 14.15
N ILE A 182 12.75 20.61 13.99
CA ILE A 182 12.63 19.54 14.99
C ILE A 182 12.86 18.19 14.30
N GLU A 183 13.70 17.35 14.91
CA GLU A 183 13.98 15.98 14.49
C GLU A 183 13.67 15.02 15.65
N TYR A 184 12.97 13.93 15.36
CA TYR A 184 12.72 12.86 16.34
C TYR A 184 13.52 11.62 15.97
N GLN A 185 14.47 11.27 16.84
CA GLN A 185 15.41 10.18 16.64
C GLN A 185 14.89 8.90 17.33
N GLY A 186 14.41 7.94 16.55
CA GLY A 186 13.86 6.67 17.04
C GLY A 186 14.91 5.69 17.59
N ILE A 187 14.44 4.61 18.25
CA ILE A 187 15.30 3.53 18.81
C ILE A 187 16.20 2.84 17.77
N GLN A 188 15.85 2.93 16.48
CA GLN A 188 16.66 2.42 15.37
C GLN A 188 18.02 3.13 15.21
N HIS A 189 18.23 4.26 15.89
CA HIS A 189 19.55 4.88 16.06
C HIS A 189 20.42 4.19 17.12
N TYR A 190 19.83 3.39 18.00
CA TYR A 190 20.46 2.79 19.18
C TYR A 190 20.54 1.25 19.11
N GLU A 191 19.56 0.56 18.51
CA GLU A 191 19.54 -0.90 18.43
C GLU A 191 20.16 -1.44 17.14
N GLN A 192 21.47 -1.68 17.17
CA GLN A 192 22.11 -2.76 16.40
C GLN A 192 23.31 -3.40 17.12
N ILE A 193 23.25 -3.47 18.44
CA ILE A 193 24.12 -4.34 19.24
C ILE A 193 23.29 -5.56 19.64
N GLY A 194 23.08 -6.51 18.73
CA GLY A 194 22.41 -7.76 19.09
C GLY A 194 21.90 -8.59 17.91
N PHE A 195 22.68 -9.63 17.58
CA PHE A 195 22.29 -10.83 16.81
C PHE A 195 22.03 -10.70 15.30
N GLY A 196 23.10 -10.96 14.54
CA GLY A 196 23.04 -11.83 13.35
C GLY A 196 22.66 -11.17 12.04
N GLY A 197 23.67 -10.76 11.26
CA GLY A 197 23.53 -10.48 9.83
C GLY A 197 24.44 -9.35 9.35
N ASP A 198 25.39 -9.68 8.49
CA ASP A 198 26.36 -8.79 7.83
C ASP A 198 25.71 -7.62 7.04
N THR A 199 25.22 -6.57 7.70
CA THR A 199 24.70 -5.39 6.97
C THR A 199 24.78 -4.04 7.69
N THR A 200 25.65 -3.83 8.69
CA THR A 200 25.36 -2.78 9.70
C THR A 200 26.38 -1.66 9.91
N ASN A 201 27.54 -1.63 9.24
CA ASN A 201 28.41 -0.44 9.31
C ASN A 201 28.00 0.69 8.34
N SER A 202 27.69 0.35 7.09
CA SER A 202 27.48 1.38 6.05
C SER A 202 26.17 2.17 6.17
N VAL A 203 25.15 1.64 6.86
CA VAL A 203 23.85 2.30 7.07
C VAL A 203 23.93 3.27 8.25
N PHE A 204 24.61 2.87 9.32
CA PHE A 204 24.88 3.69 10.50
C PHE A 204 25.76 4.90 10.15
N GLU A 205 26.86 4.68 9.42
CA GLU A 205 27.71 5.78 8.91
C GLU A 205 26.94 6.76 8.02
N LYS A 206 25.97 6.27 7.23
CA LYS A 206 25.12 7.14 6.40
C LYS A 206 24.13 7.94 7.24
N SER A 207 23.58 7.38 8.32
CA SER A 207 22.65 8.09 9.22
C SER A 207 23.39 9.19 9.96
N ILE A 208 24.50 8.85 10.63
CA ILE A 208 25.37 9.80 11.35
C ILE A 208 25.79 10.94 10.42
N ARG A 209 26.25 10.63 9.21
CA ARG A 209 26.70 11.63 8.26
C ARG A 209 25.57 12.59 7.84
N ARG A 210 24.33 12.09 7.71
CA ARG A 210 23.18 12.95 7.38
C ARG A 210 22.82 13.86 8.55
N ASP A 211 22.87 13.35 9.76
CA ASP A 211 22.61 14.16 10.97
C ASP A 211 23.66 15.25 11.15
N LEU A 212 24.94 14.94 10.89
CA LEU A 212 26.02 15.93 10.88
C LEU A 212 25.78 17.03 9.83
N VAL A 213 25.41 16.66 8.60
CA VAL A 213 25.10 17.66 7.55
C VAL A 213 23.91 18.53 7.92
N LYS A 214 22.86 17.94 8.52
CA LYS A 214 21.68 18.69 8.99
C LYS A 214 22.04 19.67 10.11
N ALA A 215 22.81 19.22 11.10
CA ALA A 215 23.25 20.05 12.22
C ALA A 215 24.16 21.20 11.75
N ASP A 216 25.13 20.91 10.88
CA ASP A 216 26.02 21.91 10.29
C ASP A 216 25.25 22.93 9.45
N TYR A 217 24.28 22.47 8.66
CA TYR A 217 23.42 23.34 7.87
C TYR A 217 22.58 24.27 8.76
N ALA A 218 21.93 23.73 9.80
CA ALA A 218 21.12 24.52 10.73
C ALA A 218 21.99 25.58 11.44
N LYS A 219 23.19 25.20 11.87
CA LYS A 219 24.17 26.11 12.48
C LYS A 219 24.61 27.22 11.52
N THR A 220 24.97 26.86 10.28
CA THR A 220 25.45 27.81 9.26
C THR A 220 24.37 28.82 8.86
N LYS A 221 23.10 28.42 8.89
CA LYS A 221 21.97 29.30 8.56
C LYS A 221 21.37 30.02 9.78
N GLU A 222 21.95 29.82 10.96
CA GLU A 222 21.45 30.36 12.23
C GLU A 222 19.99 29.96 12.52
N ILE A 223 19.62 28.73 12.15
CA ILE A 223 18.29 28.17 12.36
C ILE A 223 18.32 27.28 13.62
N PRO A 224 17.47 27.55 14.62
CA PRO A 224 17.33 26.69 15.79
C PRO A 224 16.92 25.27 15.38
N LEU A 225 17.65 24.26 15.87
CA LEU A 225 17.39 22.84 15.63
C LEU A 225 17.24 22.10 16.97
N LEU A 226 16.08 21.47 17.15
CA LEU A 226 15.76 20.62 18.29
C LEU A 226 15.89 19.14 17.89
N LEU A 227 16.72 18.39 18.62
CA LEU A 227 16.82 16.93 18.49
C LEU A 227 16.13 16.29 19.69
N ILE A 228 15.14 15.44 19.43
CA ILE A 228 14.38 14.72 20.46
C ILE A 228 14.73 13.24 20.37
N SER A 229 15.29 12.66 21.43
CA SER A 229 15.57 11.22 21.50
C SER A 229 14.31 10.43 21.83
N TYR A 230 14.23 9.18 21.36
CA TYR A 230 13.16 8.25 21.76
C TYR A 230 13.08 8.02 23.28
N THR A 231 14.20 8.16 24.00
CA THR A 231 14.26 8.06 25.47
C THR A 231 13.53 9.21 26.16
N GLU A 232 13.23 10.29 25.45
CA GLU A 232 12.59 11.49 25.96
C GLU A 232 11.10 11.55 25.60
N PHE A 233 10.53 10.44 25.15
CA PHE A 233 9.15 10.34 24.66
C PHE A 233 8.12 10.99 25.59
N ASP A 234 8.25 10.81 26.91
CA ASP A 234 7.31 11.36 27.90
C ASP A 234 7.50 12.84 28.23
N LYS A 235 8.60 13.42 27.76
CA LYS A 235 8.97 14.83 27.99
C LYS A 235 8.84 15.68 26.74
N ILE A 236 8.35 15.13 25.63
CA ILE A 236 8.28 15.78 24.32
C ILE A 236 7.64 17.17 24.42
N GLU A 237 6.51 17.29 25.09
CA GLU A 237 5.79 18.56 25.24
C GLU A 237 6.65 19.62 25.93
N ASN A 238 7.24 19.26 27.08
CA ASN A 238 8.08 20.16 27.86
C ASN A 238 9.35 20.58 27.10
N ILE A 239 9.95 19.67 26.34
CA ILE A 239 11.14 19.93 25.55
C ILE A 239 10.82 20.91 24.42
N ILE A 240 9.71 20.70 23.71
CA ILE A 240 9.29 21.62 22.63
C ILE A 240 8.94 23.00 23.20
N GLU A 241 8.23 23.07 24.33
CA GLU A 241 7.94 24.36 24.97
C GLU A 241 9.20 25.11 25.34
N LYS A 242 10.15 24.45 26.00
CA LYS A 242 11.43 25.05 26.37
C LYS A 242 12.18 25.56 25.13
N PHE A 243 12.23 24.75 24.07
CA PHE A 243 12.85 25.14 22.81
C PHE A 243 12.18 26.38 22.18
N ILE A 244 10.85 26.44 22.19
CA ILE A 244 10.11 27.61 21.69
C ILE A 244 10.44 28.85 22.52
N VAL A 245 10.40 28.73 23.84
CA VAL A 245 10.68 29.84 24.75
C VAL A 245 12.09 30.38 24.54
N GLU A 246 13.10 29.51 24.45
CA GLU A 246 14.50 29.91 24.33
C GLU A 246 14.85 30.58 22.99
N ASN A 247 14.12 30.29 21.91
CA ASN A 247 14.53 30.68 20.56
C ASN A 247 13.55 31.63 19.85
N PHE A 248 12.30 31.74 20.33
CA PHE A 248 11.23 32.48 19.66
C PHE A 248 10.46 33.44 20.57
N SER A 249 10.85 33.54 21.85
CA SER A 249 10.35 34.59 22.76
C SER A 249 11.08 35.91 22.56
#